data_AF-A0A483CT59-F1
#
_entry.id   AF-A0A483CT59-F1
#
_cell.length_a   1.000
_cell.length_b   1.000
_cell.length_c   1.000
_cell.angle_alpha   90.00
_cell.angle_beta   90.00
_cell.angle_gamma   90.00
#
_symmetry.space_group_name_H-M   'P 1'
#
loop_
_entity.id
_entity.type
_entity.pdbx_description
1 polymer ?
#
loop_
_entity_poly.entity_id
_entity_poly.type
_entity_poly.pdbx_seq_one_letter_code
_entity_poly.pdbx_strand_id
1 'polypeptide(L)'
;MKESADRAEEIKKYRKFRKVEGSTYHRVNQFLRKHTYITAREWAIARLCADFQTTSGAEMTFIGAHLPELVPFMTEPYTPQAVNQARNAFKNKVKMAGATFFYGALCGFFTTEELDDILFEASEVARFLMEIEGTNLGIDEEIELEDRVSEVMKKVSRSSAELLNERMKNAHHGEDT
;
A
#
# COMPACT_ATOMS: atom_id res chain seq x y z
N MET A 1 -23.02 22.57 -21.09
CA MET A 1 -22.45 23.34 -19.97
C MET A 1 -22.54 22.60 -18.63
N LYS A 2 -23.68 21.96 -18.29
CA LYS A 2 -23.84 21.19 -17.04
C LYS A 2 -22.91 19.96 -16.95
N GLU A 3 -22.82 19.19 -18.04
CA GLU A 3 -21.97 18.00 -18.19
C GLU A 3 -20.46 18.28 -18.04
N SER A 4 -20.02 19.51 -18.35
CA SER A 4 -18.63 19.96 -18.17
C SER A 4 -18.32 20.37 -16.73
N ALA A 5 -19.33 20.83 -15.98
CA ALA A 5 -19.18 21.20 -14.57
C ALA A 5 -19.19 19.94 -13.68
N ASP A 6 -20.08 18.98 -13.97
CA ASP A 6 -20.14 17.69 -13.28
C ASP A 6 -18.85 16.87 -13.52
N ARG A 7 -18.31 16.88 -14.75
CA ARG A 7 -17.00 16.29 -15.06
C ARG A 7 -15.85 16.95 -14.30
N ALA A 8 -15.87 18.27 -14.16
CA ALA A 8 -14.83 19.01 -13.45
C ALA A 8 -14.88 18.77 -11.92
N GLU A 9 -16.06 18.60 -11.35
CA GLU A 9 -16.28 18.17 -9.96
C GLU A 9 -15.76 16.73 -9.74
N GLU A 10 -16.08 15.79 -10.63
CA GLU A 10 -15.57 14.43 -10.56
C GLU A 10 -14.04 14.38 -10.67
N ILE A 11 -13.43 15.10 -11.62
CA ILE A 11 -11.97 15.18 -11.75
C ILE A 11 -11.34 15.81 -10.50
N LYS A 12 -11.95 16.86 -9.92
CA LYS A 12 -11.44 17.48 -8.68
C LYS A 12 -11.41 16.50 -7.51
N LYS A 13 -12.39 15.58 -7.41
CA LYS A 13 -12.42 14.53 -6.38
C LYS A 13 -11.18 13.62 -6.41
N TYR A 14 -10.61 13.40 -7.59
CA TYR A 14 -9.46 12.52 -7.81
C TYR A 14 -8.12 13.24 -7.96
N ARG A 15 -8.10 14.57 -7.87
CA ARG A 15 -6.89 15.41 -7.91
C ARG A 15 -6.08 15.35 -6.60
N LYS A 16 -5.85 14.15 -6.07
CA LYS A 16 -4.97 13.92 -4.90
C LYS A 16 -3.50 14.15 -5.26
N PHE A 17 -3.10 13.85 -6.50
CA PHE A 17 -1.75 14.06 -7.02
C PHE A 17 -1.41 15.53 -7.35
N ARG A 18 -2.20 16.51 -6.92
CA ARG A 18 -2.03 17.94 -7.28
C ARG A 18 -0.67 18.54 -6.89
N LYS A 19 0.05 17.92 -5.95
CA LYS A 19 1.40 18.34 -5.50
C LYS A 19 2.56 17.54 -6.11
N VAL A 20 2.28 16.53 -6.94
CA VAL A 20 3.33 15.74 -7.60
C VAL A 20 3.74 16.43 -8.90
N GLU A 21 4.69 17.37 -8.81
CA GLU A 21 5.37 17.92 -9.99
C GLU A 21 6.21 16.85 -10.72
N GLY A 22 6.63 17.11 -11.96
CA GLY A 22 7.46 16.17 -12.74
C GLY A 22 8.78 15.76 -12.05
N SER A 23 9.33 16.64 -11.21
CA SER A 23 10.51 16.39 -10.36
C SER A 23 10.20 15.45 -9.18
N THR A 24 8.96 15.47 -8.67
CA THR A 24 8.46 14.57 -7.64
C THR A 24 8.32 13.14 -8.19
N TYR A 25 7.91 12.94 -9.45
CA TYR A 25 7.77 11.59 -10.04
C TYR A 25 9.06 10.77 -10.02
N HIS A 26 10.19 11.35 -10.42
CA HIS A 26 11.46 10.63 -10.45
C HIS A 26 11.84 10.16 -9.03
N ARG A 27 11.57 10.99 -8.03
CA ARG A 27 11.77 10.67 -6.61
C ARG A 27 10.83 9.54 -6.15
N VAL A 28 9.54 9.59 -6.50
CA VAL A 28 8.60 8.51 -6.15
C VAL A 28 9.03 7.19 -6.79
N ASN A 29 9.39 7.20 -8.08
CA ASN A 29 9.78 5.98 -8.77
C ASN A 29 11.08 5.40 -8.21
N GLN A 30 12.05 6.24 -7.84
CA GLN A 30 13.27 5.81 -7.16
C GLN A 30 12.97 5.24 -5.76
N PHE A 31 12.11 5.93 -5.00
CA PHE A 31 11.71 5.50 -3.66
C PHE A 31 10.99 4.14 -3.70
N LEU A 32 9.97 4.01 -4.54
CA LEU A 32 9.22 2.77 -4.72
C LEU A 32 10.15 1.62 -5.13
N ARG A 33 11.08 1.84 -6.05
CA ARG A 33 12.07 0.82 -6.45
C ARG A 33 13.00 0.38 -5.32
N LYS A 34 13.33 1.30 -4.41
CA LYS A 34 14.24 1.02 -3.29
C LYS A 34 13.53 0.30 -2.15
N HIS A 35 12.27 0.61 -1.90
CA HIS A 35 11.57 0.18 -0.68
C HIS A 35 10.38 -0.77 -0.92
N THR A 36 9.99 -1.00 -2.18
CA THR A 36 8.80 -1.81 -2.50
C THR A 36 9.00 -2.61 -3.80
N TYR A 37 8.10 -3.56 -4.05
CA TYR A 37 8.02 -4.27 -5.34
C TYR A 37 7.04 -3.63 -6.33
N ILE A 38 6.37 -2.54 -5.97
CA ILE A 38 5.35 -1.91 -6.82
C ILE A 38 5.99 -0.83 -7.70
N THR A 39 5.45 -0.66 -8.90
CA THR A 39 5.83 0.43 -9.81
C THR A 39 5.03 1.69 -9.49
N ALA A 40 5.53 2.86 -9.89
CA ALA A 40 4.78 4.12 -9.78
C ALA A 40 3.40 4.06 -10.46
N ARG A 41 3.27 3.25 -11.53
CA ARG A 41 2.00 3.00 -12.22
C ARG A 41 1.01 2.21 -11.38
N GLU A 42 1.47 1.09 -10.84
CA GLU A 42 0.63 0.24 -9.98
C GLU A 42 0.19 1.00 -8.73
N TRP A 43 1.11 1.76 -8.11
CA TRP A 43 0.80 2.63 -6.97
C TRP A 43 -0.27 3.66 -7.31
N ALA A 44 -0.06 4.48 -8.34
CA ALA A 44 -1.00 5.55 -8.69
C ALA A 44 -2.39 5.00 -9.07
N ILE A 45 -2.44 3.92 -9.86
CA ILE A 45 -3.71 3.29 -10.25
C ILE A 45 -4.38 2.64 -9.03
N ALA A 46 -3.65 1.94 -8.17
CA ALA A 46 -4.21 1.36 -6.95
C ALA A 46 -4.80 2.45 -6.06
N ARG A 47 -4.14 3.60 -5.94
CA ARG A 47 -4.62 4.72 -5.15
C ARG A 47 -5.88 5.35 -5.72
N LEU A 48 -5.93 5.59 -7.04
CA LEU A 48 -7.14 6.06 -7.73
C LEU A 48 -8.29 5.07 -7.56
N CYS A 49 -8.02 3.76 -7.63
CA CYS A 49 -9.02 2.72 -7.43
C CYS A 49 -9.45 2.52 -5.97
N ALA A 50 -8.69 3.01 -4.99
CA ALA A 50 -9.01 2.85 -3.57
C ALA A 50 -10.20 3.70 -3.13
N ASP A 51 -10.45 4.81 -3.82
CA ASP A 51 -11.56 5.73 -3.52
C ASP A 51 -12.91 5.27 -4.09
N PHE A 52 -12.91 4.21 -4.91
CA PHE A 52 -14.11 3.63 -5.48
C PHE A 52 -14.52 2.41 -4.65
N GLN A 53 -15.63 2.57 -3.93
CA GLN A 53 -16.21 1.50 -3.12
C GLN A 53 -16.73 0.34 -3.98
N THR A 54 -16.98 0.59 -5.27
CA THR A 54 -17.43 -0.40 -6.26
C THR A 54 -16.34 -0.70 -7.29
N THR A 55 -16.30 -1.94 -7.79
CA THR A 55 -15.43 -2.35 -8.91
C THR A 55 -16.29 -2.41 -10.17
N SER A 56 -16.93 -1.31 -10.55
CA SER A 56 -17.73 -1.27 -11.77
C SER A 56 -16.83 -1.02 -12.99
N GLY A 57 -17.24 -1.52 -14.16
CA GLY A 57 -16.53 -1.24 -15.42
C GLY A 57 -16.54 0.23 -15.82
N ALA A 58 -17.52 1.01 -15.34
CA ALA A 58 -17.63 2.44 -15.61
C ALA A 58 -16.50 3.23 -14.96
N GLU A 59 -16.14 2.91 -13.72
CA GLU A 59 -15.06 3.60 -12.98
C GLU A 59 -13.68 3.34 -13.61
N MET A 60 -13.43 2.10 -14.05
CA MET A 60 -12.19 1.76 -14.78
C MET A 60 -12.07 2.53 -16.09
N THR A 61 -13.20 2.69 -16.79
CA THR A 61 -13.27 3.45 -18.03
C THR A 61 -12.99 4.92 -17.78
N PHE A 62 -13.59 5.49 -16.73
CA PHE A 62 -13.36 6.88 -16.35
C PHE A 62 -11.89 7.15 -16.00
N ILE A 63 -11.28 6.34 -15.12
CA ILE A 63 -9.88 6.47 -14.71
C ILE A 63 -8.96 6.37 -15.93
N GLY A 64 -9.19 5.36 -16.77
CA GLY A 64 -8.39 5.13 -17.96
C GLY A 64 -8.41 6.33 -18.91
N ALA A 65 -9.60 6.83 -19.22
CA ALA A 65 -9.78 7.95 -20.15
C ALA A 65 -9.16 9.27 -19.64
N HIS A 66 -9.19 9.53 -18.33
CA HIS A 66 -8.72 10.78 -17.74
C HIS A 66 -7.35 10.65 -17.06
N LEU A 67 -6.64 9.54 -17.25
CA LEU A 67 -5.39 9.26 -16.52
C LEU A 67 -4.35 10.39 -16.60
N PRO A 68 -4.12 11.07 -17.75
CA PRO A 68 -3.19 12.20 -17.83
C PRO A 68 -3.60 13.42 -17.02
N GLU A 69 -4.90 13.62 -16.82
CA GLU A 69 -5.44 14.71 -16.01
C GLU A 69 -5.38 14.40 -14.51
N LEU A 70 -5.48 13.12 -14.16
CA LEU A 70 -5.47 12.61 -12.78
C LEU A 70 -4.05 12.41 -12.24
N VAL A 71 -3.13 11.95 -13.09
CA VAL A 71 -1.77 11.57 -12.74
C VAL A 71 -0.83 12.20 -13.78
N PRO A 72 -0.27 13.40 -13.53
CA PRO A 72 0.44 14.18 -14.56
C PRO A 72 1.63 13.48 -15.23
N PHE A 73 2.22 12.46 -14.60
CA PHE A 73 3.31 11.67 -15.18
C PHE A 73 2.82 10.51 -16.08
N MET A 74 1.52 10.24 -16.12
CA MET A 74 0.89 9.28 -17.03
C MET A 74 0.40 10.04 -18.26
N THR A 75 1.28 10.27 -19.22
CA THR A 75 1.00 11.18 -20.36
C THR A 75 -0.05 10.66 -21.34
N GLU A 76 -0.44 9.38 -21.25
CA GLU A 76 -1.39 8.75 -22.15
C GLU A 76 -2.57 8.13 -21.39
N PRO A 77 -3.79 8.16 -21.96
CA PRO A 77 -4.95 7.47 -21.40
C PRO A 77 -4.78 5.96 -21.47
N TYR A 78 -5.37 5.26 -20.51
CA TYR A 78 -5.33 3.80 -20.41
C TYR A 78 -6.69 3.21 -20.80
N THR A 79 -6.65 1.98 -21.33
CA THR A 79 -7.89 1.20 -21.48
C THR A 79 -8.40 0.74 -20.11
N PRO A 80 -9.72 0.47 -19.95
CA PRO A 80 -10.26 -0.09 -18.71
C PRO A 80 -9.52 -1.37 -18.29
N GLN A 81 -9.13 -2.19 -19.26
CA GLN A 81 -8.37 -3.42 -19.05
C GLN A 81 -6.98 -3.13 -18.47
N ALA A 82 -6.27 -2.13 -19.00
CA ALA A 82 -4.96 -1.74 -18.49
C ALA A 82 -5.04 -1.21 -17.04
N VAL A 83 -6.08 -0.45 -16.71
CA VAL A 83 -6.36 0.00 -15.33
C VAL A 83 -6.57 -1.20 -14.41
N ASN A 84 -7.42 -2.15 -14.82
CA ASN A 84 -7.70 -3.35 -14.01
C ASN A 84 -6.46 -4.23 -13.83
N GLN A 85 -5.63 -4.38 -14.88
CA GLN A 85 -4.38 -5.13 -14.80
C GLN A 85 -3.41 -4.52 -13.79
N ALA A 86 -3.20 -3.21 -13.84
CA ALA A 86 -2.31 -2.53 -12.89
C ALA A 86 -2.81 -2.65 -11.43
N ARG A 87 -4.12 -2.50 -11.22
CA ARG A 87 -4.76 -2.71 -9.91
C ARG A 87 -4.55 -4.15 -9.41
N ASN A 88 -4.75 -5.13 -10.27
CA ASN A 88 -4.58 -6.54 -9.88
C ASN A 88 -3.11 -6.90 -9.65
N ALA A 89 -2.18 -6.31 -10.40
CA ALA A 89 -0.75 -6.48 -10.18
C ALA A 89 -0.34 -5.97 -8.79
N PHE A 90 -0.80 -4.78 -8.38
CA PHE A 90 -0.61 -4.27 -7.02
C PHE A 90 -1.15 -5.26 -5.97
N LYS A 91 -2.42 -5.69 -6.10
CA LYS A 91 -3.04 -6.62 -5.15
C LYS A 91 -2.30 -7.95 -5.05
N ASN A 92 -1.82 -8.49 -6.17
CA ASN A 92 -1.06 -9.74 -6.19
C ASN A 92 0.29 -9.57 -5.48
N LYS A 93 0.99 -8.44 -5.69
CA LYS A 93 2.24 -8.14 -4.98
C LYS A 93 2.04 -8.05 -3.47
N VAL A 94 0.97 -7.39 -3.01
CA VAL A 94 0.61 -7.34 -1.59
C VAL A 94 0.36 -8.74 -1.02
N LYS A 95 -0.42 -9.57 -1.73
CA LYS A 95 -0.67 -10.96 -1.30
C LYS A 95 0.62 -11.78 -1.17
N MET A 96 1.49 -11.69 -2.17
CA MET A 96 2.77 -12.42 -2.18
C MET A 96 3.69 -11.94 -1.05
N ALA A 97 3.86 -10.63 -0.89
CA ALA A 97 4.68 -10.05 0.17
C ALA A 97 4.17 -10.44 1.56
N GLY A 98 2.85 -10.37 1.78
CA GLY A 98 2.23 -10.78 3.04
C GLY A 98 2.43 -12.27 3.34
N ALA A 99 2.23 -13.14 2.35
CA ALA A 99 2.47 -14.58 2.51
C ALA A 99 3.94 -14.87 2.87
N THR A 100 4.89 -14.22 2.20
CA THR A 100 6.33 -14.37 2.47
C THR A 100 6.71 -13.85 3.87
N PHE A 101 6.21 -12.68 4.25
CA PHE A 101 6.43 -12.11 5.59
C PHE A 101 5.93 -13.06 6.68
N PHE A 102 4.66 -13.50 6.59
CA PHE A 102 4.09 -14.39 7.59
C PHE A 102 4.79 -15.76 7.63
N TYR A 103 5.22 -16.30 6.49
CA TYR A 103 6.01 -17.53 6.48
C TYR A 103 7.31 -17.36 7.30
N GLY A 104 8.07 -16.28 7.08
CA GLY A 104 9.29 -16.02 7.84
C GLY A 104 9.03 -15.78 9.33
N ALA A 105 8.02 -14.96 9.65
CA ALA A 105 7.64 -14.66 11.02
C ALA A 105 7.16 -15.91 11.80
N LEU A 106 6.39 -16.80 11.16
CA LEU A 106 5.87 -18.01 11.80
C LEU A 106 6.87 -19.17 11.83
N CYS A 107 7.91 -19.13 11.00
CA CYS A 107 9.00 -20.10 11.01
C CYS A 107 10.15 -19.70 11.94
N GLY A 108 10.06 -18.54 12.60
CA GLY A 108 11.10 -18.07 13.52
C GLY A 108 12.38 -17.68 12.81
N PHE A 109 12.28 -17.25 11.55
CA PHE A 109 13.43 -16.75 10.80
C PHE A 109 13.90 -15.38 11.27
N PHE A 110 13.06 -14.70 12.05
CA PHE A 110 13.30 -13.39 12.62
C PHE A 110 13.09 -13.48 14.13
N THR A 111 13.98 -12.83 14.87
CA THR A 111 13.77 -12.50 16.28
C THR A 111 12.64 -11.48 16.44
N THR A 112 12.17 -11.29 17.67
CA THR A 112 11.18 -10.24 17.97
C THR A 112 11.67 -8.83 17.60
N GLU A 113 12.94 -8.53 17.85
CA GLU A 113 13.56 -7.24 17.51
C GLU A 113 13.61 -7.03 16.00
N GLU A 114 14.02 -8.05 15.23
CA GLU A 114 14.03 -7.97 13.76
C GLU A 114 12.62 -7.84 13.16
N LEU A 115 11.60 -8.47 13.78
CA LEU A 115 10.21 -8.27 13.37
C LEU A 115 9.73 -6.85 13.64
N ASP A 116 10.10 -6.26 14.79
CA ASP A 116 9.77 -4.89 15.12
C ASP A 116 10.43 -3.91 14.14
N ASP A 117 11.70 -4.13 13.78
CA ASP A 117 12.44 -3.34 12.78
C ASP A 117 11.79 -3.40 11.39
N ILE A 118 11.43 -4.60 10.91
CA ILE A 118 10.76 -4.79 9.61
C ILE A 118 9.44 -4.03 9.57
N LEU A 119 8.65 -4.13 10.64
CA LEU A 119 7.35 -3.47 10.70
C LEU A 119 7.52 -1.94 10.80
N PHE A 120 8.51 -1.46 11.55
CA PHE A 120 8.82 -0.04 11.65
C PHE A 120 9.19 0.54 10.28
N GLU A 121 10.12 -0.09 9.56
CA GLU A 121 10.49 0.33 8.21
C GLU A 121 9.28 0.32 7.26
N ALA A 122 8.45 -0.73 7.32
CA ALA A 122 7.24 -0.82 6.50
C ALA A 122 6.25 0.33 6.80
N SER A 123 6.13 0.75 8.06
CA SER A 123 5.27 1.87 8.46
C SER A 123 5.78 3.22 7.96
N GLU A 124 7.09 3.45 8.01
CA GLU A 124 7.72 4.68 7.50
C GLU A 124 7.59 4.80 5.98
N VAL A 125 7.78 3.69 5.27
CA VAL A 125 7.56 3.61 3.83
C VAL A 125 6.10 3.94 3.47
N ALA A 126 5.13 3.41 4.22
CA ALA A 126 3.73 3.69 4.01
C ALA A 126 3.39 5.18 4.26
N ARG A 127 3.91 5.76 5.35
CA ARG A 127 3.71 7.17 5.70
C ARG A 127 4.22 8.11 4.62
N PHE A 128 5.45 7.88 4.15
CA PHE A 128 6.04 8.68 3.08
C PHE A 128 5.21 8.64 1.79
N LEU A 129 4.65 7.47 1.45
CA LEU A 129 3.77 7.34 0.28
C LEU A 129 2.45 8.12 0.49
N MET A 130 1.86 8.10 1.69
CA MET A 130 0.66 8.89 2.01
C MET A 130 0.91 10.40 1.93
N GLU A 131 2.08 10.86 2.42
CA GLU A 131 2.49 12.26 2.37
C GLU A 131 2.61 12.75 0.91
N ILE A 132 3.24 11.94 0.03
CA ILE A 132 3.36 12.24 -1.41
C ILE A 132 2.00 12.41 -2.07
N GLU A 133 0.99 11.63 -1.66
CA GLU A 133 -0.38 11.73 -2.18
C GLU A 133 -1.10 13.02 -1.77
N GLY A 134 -0.43 13.90 -1.02
CA GLY A 134 -1.02 15.11 -0.46
C GLY A 134 -1.99 14.82 0.67
N THR A 135 -1.95 13.60 1.23
CA THR A 135 -2.68 13.24 2.45
C THR A 135 -1.80 13.67 3.63
N ASN A 136 -1.88 14.95 4.00
CA ASN A 136 -1.20 15.42 5.21
C ASN A 136 -2.11 15.06 6.39
N LEU A 137 -1.68 14.12 7.21
CA LEU A 137 -2.32 13.87 8.50
C LEU A 137 -2.06 15.08 9.40
N GLY A 138 -3.03 15.46 10.21
CA GLY A 138 -2.76 16.34 11.35
C GLY A 138 -1.77 15.66 12.31
N ILE A 139 -0.99 16.42 13.08
CA ILE A 139 -0.04 15.86 14.07
C ILE A 139 -0.75 14.86 15.00
N ASP A 140 -1.97 15.19 15.43
CA ASP A 140 -2.76 14.30 16.30
C ASP A 140 -3.20 13.01 15.58
N GLU A 141 -3.57 13.09 14.30
CA GLU A 141 -3.93 11.92 13.50
C GLU A 141 -2.70 11.03 13.21
N GLU A 142 -1.52 11.64 13.07
CA GLU A 142 -0.26 10.94 12.90
C GLU A 142 0.12 10.15 14.15
N ILE A 143 -0.01 10.76 15.34
CA ILE A 143 0.20 10.09 16.63
C ILE A 143 -0.79 8.94 16.82
N GLU A 144 -2.09 9.16 16.54
CA GLU A 144 -3.09 8.09 16.64
C GLU A 144 -2.81 6.94 15.67
N LEU A 145 -2.33 7.23 14.47
CA LEU A 145 -1.94 6.20 13.50
C LEU A 145 -0.74 5.40 14.02
N GLU A 146 0.30 6.07 14.54
CA GLU A 146 1.47 5.42 15.14
C GLU A 146 1.10 4.51 16.31
N ASP A 147 0.23 4.97 17.20
CA ASP A 147 -0.25 4.18 18.34
C ASP A 147 -0.99 2.93 17.89
N ARG A 148 -1.87 3.06 16.89
CA ARG A 148 -2.63 1.93 16.33
C ARG A 148 -1.72 0.94 15.60
N VAL A 149 -0.76 1.43 14.82
CA VAL A 149 0.21 0.59 14.13
C VAL A 149 1.06 -0.16 15.16
N SER A 150 1.56 0.54 16.19
CA SER A 150 2.32 -0.05 17.30
C SER A 150 1.53 -1.11 18.07
N GLU A 151 0.23 -0.90 18.28
CA GLU A 151 -0.65 -1.88 18.93
C GLU A 151 -0.77 -3.16 18.08
N VAL A 152 -0.95 -3.01 16.76
CA VAL A 152 -1.03 -4.15 15.83
C VAL A 152 0.31 -4.89 15.78
N MET A 153 1.43 -4.18 15.76
CA MET A 153 2.79 -4.75 15.80
C MET A 153 2.98 -5.64 17.02
N LYS A 154 2.64 -5.13 18.22
CA LYS A 154 2.73 -5.89 19.48
C LYS A 154 1.90 -7.17 19.45
N LYS A 155 0.71 -7.13 18.83
CA LYS A 155 -0.15 -8.32 18.70
C LYS A 155 0.47 -9.37 17.77
N VAL A 156 0.99 -8.95 16.61
CA VAL A 156 1.65 -9.87 15.64
C VAL A 156 2.89 -10.50 16.26
N SER A 157 3.73 -9.71 16.90
CA SER A 157 4.95 -10.16 17.58
C SER A 157 4.64 -11.17 18.69
N ARG A 158 3.66 -10.86 19.58
CA ARG A 158 3.21 -11.80 20.62
C ARG A 158 2.69 -13.11 20.03
N SER A 159 1.83 -13.06 19.02
CA SER A 159 1.28 -14.27 18.41
C SER A 159 2.35 -15.12 17.71
N SER A 160 3.35 -14.50 17.09
CA SER A 160 4.50 -15.23 16.53
C SER A 160 5.31 -15.92 17.64
N ALA A 161 5.62 -15.21 18.73
CA ALA A 161 6.37 -15.76 19.86
C ALA A 161 5.63 -16.92 20.57
N GLU A 162 4.31 -16.81 20.73
CA GLU A 162 3.45 -17.87 21.28
C GLU A 162 3.54 -19.15 20.42
N LEU A 163 3.40 -19.03 19.10
CA LEU A 163 3.48 -20.16 18.17
C LEU A 163 4.87 -20.82 18.17
N LEU A 164 5.94 -20.04 18.27
CA LEU A 164 7.30 -20.57 18.38
C LEU A 164 7.51 -21.36 19.69
N ASN A 165 7.01 -20.82 20.81
CA ASN A 165 7.07 -21.49 22.10
C ASN A 165 6.27 -22.80 22.12
N GLU A 166 5.09 -22.83 21.51
CA GLU A 166 4.30 -24.05 21.36
C GLU A 166 5.04 -25.13 20.54
N ARG A 167 5.68 -24.75 19.43
CA ARG A 167 6.51 -25.69 18.65
C ARG A 167 7.67 -26.26 19.47
N MET A 168 8.38 -25.42 20.23
CA MET A 168 9.48 -25.87 21.09
C MET A 168 9.01 -26.87 22.15
N LYS A 169 7.87 -26.60 22.80
CA LYS A 169 7.29 -27.52 23.79
C LYS A 169 6.89 -28.87 23.17
N ASN A 170 6.29 -28.83 21.98
CA ASN A 170 5.90 -30.04 21.26
C ASN A 170 7.11 -30.86 20.76
N ALA A 171 8.20 -30.19 20.36
CA ALA A 171 9.44 -30.86 20.00
C ALA A 171 10.06 -31.59 21.20
N HIS A 172 10.08 -30.96 22.38
CA HIS A 172 10.58 -31.60 23.61
C HIS A 172 9.70 -32.77 24.09
N HIS A 173 8.38 -32.72 23.91
CA HIS A 173 7.50 -33.83 24.27
C HIS A 173 7.60 -35.04 23.32
N GLY A 174 8.13 -34.85 22.11
CA GLY A 174 8.34 -35.93 21.14
C GLY A 174 9.69 -36.66 21.29
N GLU A 175 10.62 -36.14 22.09
CA GLU A 175 11.91 -36.80 22.39
C GLU A 175 11.83 -37.72 23.63
N ASP A 176 10.79 -37.59 24.46
CA ASP A 176 10.58 -38.37 25.70
C ASP A 176 9.65 -39.60 25.53
N THR A 177 9.24 -39.95 24.30
CA THR A 177 8.44 -41.15 23.96
C THR A 177 9.13 -42.03 22.94
#